data_AF-A0A853SR82-F1
#
_entry.id   AF-A0A853SR82-F1
#
_cell.length_a   1.000
_cell.length_b   1.000
_cell.length_c   1.000
_cell.angle_alpha   90.00
_cell.angle_beta   90.00
_cell.angle_gamma   90.00
#
_symmetry.space_group_name_H-M   'P 1'
#
loop_
_entity.id
_entity.type
_entity.pdbx_description
1 polymer ?
#
loop_
_entity_poly.entity_id
_entity_poly.type
_entity_poly.pdbx_seq_one_letter_code
_entity_poly.pdbx_strand_id
1 'polypeptide(L)'
;MNDMATKQAVLHSTQPGVPMHTHPDGRGRYRTSISYSNGMVTLSLRYVERPWLPHVLFGRVIQTKMCRISGDDVRQMSMVNDAQGLCCIVARYGGAEETISMLGSEWPMSMREAVRTDIDSALHKTSRGLSFKLNGRTAILAALLVAYAVIQGLSGVKQQYGAEPVENPLKISATSSALTQLTPIEAAGMSSAAIAQASAEGQENPMPIKEALGQASKITVRAVGAGGKSLIVWSDPLCPNCRDLEQKIIPVLPANVGVTVIPVSFKHGSRPLVAYTACAPTANDAAERWKNLMSLQPTDMNIAAQCEYGASFADSNTSLFARAGLRATPTLMRSDGQVFAGDPHSAEEIASWVAK
;
A
#
# COMPACT_ATOMS: atom_id res chain seq x y z
N MET A 1 30.84 -44.73 10.73
CA MET A 1 30.13 -44.43 12.00
C MET A 1 30.47 -43.02 12.41
N ASN A 2 29.61 -42.06 12.08
CA ASN A 2 29.26 -40.93 12.95
C ASN A 2 28.17 -40.13 12.24
N ASP A 3 26.96 -40.36 12.74
CA ASP A 3 25.70 -39.80 12.33
C ASP A 3 25.61 -38.39 12.94
N MET A 4 25.68 -37.34 12.12
CA MET A 4 25.36 -35.98 12.56
C MET A 4 23.93 -35.66 12.14
N ALA A 5 22.99 -36.13 12.95
CA ALA A 5 21.61 -35.69 12.93
C ALA A 5 21.54 -34.19 13.27
N THR A 6 21.49 -33.35 12.24
CA THR A 6 21.22 -31.93 12.38
C THR A 6 19.74 -31.77 12.74
N LYS A 7 19.45 -31.51 14.03
CA LYS A 7 18.14 -31.10 14.50
C LYS A 7 17.75 -29.79 13.81
N GLN A 8 16.98 -29.87 12.73
CA GLN A 8 16.25 -28.74 12.18
C GLN A 8 15.21 -28.29 13.22
N ALA A 9 15.43 -27.12 13.80
CA ALA A 9 14.45 -26.48 14.66
C ALA A 9 13.25 -26.07 13.79
N VAL A 10 12.14 -26.81 13.91
CA VAL A 10 10.85 -26.39 13.40
C VAL A 10 10.42 -25.16 14.18
N LEU A 11 10.49 -23.99 13.55
CA LEU A 11 9.92 -22.75 14.06
C LEU A 11 8.40 -22.86 14.02
N HIS A 12 7.80 -23.47 15.04
CA HIS A 12 6.39 -23.30 15.33
C HIS A 12 6.17 -21.88 15.86
N SER A 13 5.93 -20.94 14.96
CA SER A 13 5.37 -19.64 15.31
C SER A 13 3.90 -19.82 15.66
N THR A 14 3.60 -20.28 16.87
CA THR A 14 2.27 -20.10 17.47
C THR A 14 2.16 -18.66 17.95
N GLN A 15 1.79 -17.74 17.05
CA GLN A 15 1.46 -16.39 17.47
C GLN A 15 0.15 -16.41 18.30
N PRO A 16 0.14 -15.84 19.52
CA PRO A 16 -1.08 -15.53 20.23
C PRO A 16 -1.75 -14.31 19.56
N GLY A 17 -3.01 -14.44 19.15
CA GLY A 17 -3.80 -13.32 18.62
C GLY A 17 -4.36 -13.46 17.20
N VAL A 18 -4.17 -14.59 16.52
CA VAL A 18 -4.82 -14.80 15.20
C VAL A 18 -6.35 -14.79 15.39
N PRO A 19 -7.10 -13.91 14.70
CA PRO A 19 -8.54 -13.79 14.85
C PRO A 19 -9.23 -15.11 14.53
N MET A 20 -10.20 -15.51 15.38
CA MET A 20 -11.00 -16.70 15.12
C MET A 20 -12.12 -16.37 14.14
N HIS A 21 -12.23 -17.14 13.07
CA HIS A 21 -13.34 -16.99 12.13
C HIS A 21 -14.49 -17.91 12.53
N THR A 22 -15.72 -17.38 12.52
CA THR A 22 -16.94 -18.17 12.68
C THR A 22 -17.18 -19.03 11.45
N HIS A 23 -17.56 -20.29 11.68
CA HIS A 23 -17.97 -21.20 10.61
C HIS A 23 -19.25 -20.68 9.94
N PRO A 24 -19.41 -20.80 8.60
CA PRO A 24 -20.63 -20.40 7.87
C PRO A 24 -21.94 -20.95 8.41
N ASP A 25 -21.92 -22.19 8.88
CA ASP A 25 -23.04 -22.86 9.55
C ASP A 25 -23.38 -22.34 10.96
N GLY A 26 -22.56 -21.41 11.49
CA GLY A 26 -22.70 -20.83 12.83
C GLY A 26 -22.35 -21.77 13.99
N ARG A 27 -21.95 -23.03 13.73
CA ARG A 27 -21.79 -24.07 14.74
C ARG A 27 -20.40 -24.10 15.35
N GLY A 28 -19.36 -23.64 14.67
CA GLY A 28 -18.01 -23.68 15.21
C GLY A 28 -17.12 -22.52 14.82
N ARG A 29 -15.84 -22.64 15.16
CA ARG A 29 -14.80 -21.67 14.82
C ARG A 29 -13.63 -22.35 14.16
N TYR A 30 -13.00 -21.62 13.25
CA TYR A 30 -11.80 -22.05 12.56
C TYR A 30 -10.60 -21.25 13.00
N ARG A 31 -9.44 -21.92 12.94
CA ARG A 31 -8.14 -21.28 13.02
C ARG A 31 -7.25 -21.79 11.91
N THR A 32 -6.69 -20.87 11.17
CA THR A 32 -5.66 -21.10 10.18
C THR A 32 -4.31 -21.05 10.90
N SER A 33 -3.43 -21.98 10.55
CA SER A 33 -2.03 -21.89 10.93
C SER A 33 -1.19 -22.16 9.71
N ILE A 34 -0.29 -21.23 9.43
CA ILE A 34 0.66 -21.32 8.33
C ILE A 34 2.02 -21.57 8.96
N SER A 35 2.72 -22.59 8.49
CA SER A 35 4.12 -22.79 8.82
C SER A 35 4.95 -22.87 7.55
N TYR A 36 6.10 -22.21 7.58
CA TYR A 36 7.08 -22.23 6.51
C TYR A 36 8.30 -23.05 6.94
N SER A 37 8.70 -24.02 6.13
CA SER A 37 9.92 -24.80 6.36
C SER A 37 10.54 -25.23 5.05
N ASN A 38 11.81 -24.89 4.81
CA ASN A 38 12.59 -25.35 3.64
C ASN A 38 11.88 -25.11 2.29
N GLY A 39 11.28 -23.93 2.10
CA GLY A 39 10.56 -23.60 0.87
C GLY A 39 9.18 -24.23 0.71
N MET A 40 8.73 -24.94 1.74
CA MET A 40 7.36 -25.46 1.83
C MET A 40 6.51 -24.53 2.67
N VAL A 41 5.34 -24.16 2.16
CA VAL A 41 4.24 -23.65 2.96
C VAL A 41 3.33 -24.80 3.33
N THR A 42 3.10 -24.97 4.62
CA THR A 42 2.08 -25.85 5.16
C THR A 42 0.95 -24.99 5.68
N LEU A 43 -0.20 -25.04 5.02
CA LEU A 43 -1.44 -24.46 5.50
C LEU A 43 -2.19 -25.56 6.25
N SER A 44 -2.38 -25.39 7.55
CA SER A 44 -3.26 -26.24 8.34
C SER A 44 -4.48 -25.47 8.77
N LEU A 45 -5.64 -26.07 8.55
CA LEU A 45 -6.92 -25.57 9.02
C LEU A 45 -7.42 -26.46 10.15
N ARG A 46 -7.77 -25.83 11.27
CA ARG A 46 -8.31 -26.52 12.44
C ARG A 46 -9.68 -25.98 12.80
N TYR A 47 -10.60 -26.89 13.05
CA TYR A 47 -11.98 -26.60 13.44
C TYR A 47 -12.26 -27.01 14.88
N VAL A 48 -13.02 -26.16 15.57
CA VAL A 48 -13.61 -26.47 16.87
C VAL A 48 -15.11 -26.27 16.77
N GLU A 49 -15.86 -27.34 16.99
CA GLU A 49 -17.32 -27.40 16.91
C GLU A 49 -18.03 -26.70 18.08
N ARG A 50 -17.30 -26.36 19.16
CA ARG A 50 -17.84 -25.58 20.29
C ARG A 50 -16.98 -24.34 20.50
N PRO A 51 -17.47 -23.13 20.17
CA PRO A 51 -16.69 -21.89 20.17
C PRO A 51 -15.95 -21.55 21.47
N TRP A 52 -16.41 -22.07 22.61
CA TRP A 52 -15.85 -21.83 23.95
C TRP A 52 -14.78 -22.85 24.38
N LEU A 53 -14.53 -23.91 23.61
CA LEU A 53 -13.52 -24.91 23.97
C LEU A 53 -12.09 -24.46 23.55
N PRO A 54 -11.06 -24.71 24.39
CA PRO A 54 -9.67 -24.39 24.06
C PRO A 54 -9.21 -25.08 22.77
N HIS A 55 -8.89 -24.30 21.75
CA HIS A 55 -8.55 -24.80 20.41
C HIS A 55 -7.31 -25.70 20.39
N VAL A 56 -6.35 -25.46 21.29
CA VAL A 56 -5.14 -26.28 21.43
C VAL A 56 -5.46 -27.73 21.83
N LEU A 57 -6.55 -27.94 22.57
CA LEU A 57 -6.94 -29.26 23.10
C LEU A 57 -8.06 -29.93 22.28
N PHE A 58 -8.96 -29.15 21.70
CA PHE A 58 -10.18 -29.65 21.05
C PHE A 58 -10.27 -29.34 19.55
N GLY A 59 -9.31 -28.60 19.00
CA GLY A 59 -9.24 -28.28 17.58
C GLY A 59 -8.81 -29.49 16.75
N ARG A 60 -9.75 -30.05 15.98
CA ARG A 60 -9.44 -31.10 15.01
C ARG A 60 -8.84 -30.46 13.76
N VAL A 61 -7.70 -30.98 13.31
CA VAL A 61 -7.19 -30.67 11.97
C VAL A 61 -8.11 -31.36 10.98
N ILE A 62 -8.69 -30.57 10.09
CA ILE A 62 -9.66 -31.04 9.09
C ILE A 62 -9.08 -30.97 7.68
N GLN A 63 -8.13 -30.07 7.45
CA GLN A 63 -7.44 -29.96 6.18
C GLN A 63 -6.01 -29.46 6.40
N THR A 64 -5.05 -30.19 5.84
CA THR A 64 -3.66 -29.75 5.72
C THR A 64 -3.28 -29.81 4.25
N LYS A 65 -2.80 -28.69 3.71
CA LYS A 65 -2.25 -28.59 2.36
C LYS A 65 -0.80 -28.15 2.47
N MET A 66 0.08 -28.88 1.78
CA MET A 66 1.50 -28.56 1.69
C MET A 66 1.83 -28.19 0.25
N CYS A 67 2.48 -27.05 0.06
CA CYS A 67 2.89 -26.56 -1.25
C CYS A 67 4.35 -26.16 -1.19
N ARG A 68 5.13 -26.58 -2.19
CA ARG A 68 6.48 -26.04 -2.39
C ARG A 68 6.33 -24.72 -3.13
N ILE A 69 6.72 -23.64 -2.47
CA ILE A 69 6.55 -22.29 -2.99
C ILE A 69 7.88 -21.54 -3.17
N SER A 70 9.00 -22.16 -2.82
CA SER A 70 10.33 -21.63 -3.11
C SER A 70 11.30 -22.73 -3.55
N GLY A 71 12.34 -22.32 -4.26
CA GLY A 71 13.38 -23.16 -4.87
C GLY A 71 14.15 -22.35 -5.90
N ASP A 72 15.35 -22.79 -6.29
CA ASP A 72 16.18 -22.09 -7.29
C ASP A 72 15.48 -21.99 -8.66
N ASP A 73 14.48 -22.84 -8.88
CA ASP A 73 13.65 -22.90 -10.07
C ASP A 73 12.39 -22.02 -10.00
N VAL A 74 12.09 -21.35 -8.88
CA VAL A 74 10.89 -20.50 -8.73
C VAL A 74 11.23 -19.06 -9.13
N ARG A 75 10.57 -18.55 -10.18
CA ARG A 75 10.75 -17.19 -10.70
C ARG A 75 9.77 -16.20 -10.07
N GLN A 76 8.50 -16.58 -9.97
CA GLN A 76 7.44 -15.72 -9.47
C GLN A 76 6.39 -16.57 -8.78
N MET A 77 5.76 -16.00 -7.76
CA MET A 77 4.61 -16.58 -7.09
C MET A 77 3.52 -15.52 -6.98
N SER A 78 2.27 -15.94 -7.18
CA SER A 78 1.10 -15.09 -6.96
C SER A 78 0.00 -15.88 -6.26
N MET A 79 -0.77 -15.18 -5.43
CA MET A 79 -1.94 -15.73 -4.76
C MET A 79 -3.19 -15.20 -5.45
N VAL A 80 -4.07 -16.09 -5.88
CA VAL A 80 -5.32 -15.74 -6.57
C VAL A 80 -6.49 -16.30 -5.78
N ASN A 81 -7.48 -15.46 -5.50
CA ASN A 81 -8.72 -15.85 -4.83
C ASN A 81 -9.89 -15.60 -5.78
N ASP A 82 -10.38 -16.65 -6.44
CA ASP A 82 -11.36 -16.54 -7.53
C ASP A 82 -12.66 -17.31 -7.23
N ALA A 83 -13.47 -17.60 -8.26
CA ALA A 83 -14.69 -18.38 -8.09
C ALA A 83 -14.43 -19.85 -7.72
N GLN A 84 -13.27 -20.41 -8.09
CA GLN A 84 -12.90 -21.80 -7.87
C GLN A 84 -12.20 -22.03 -6.53
N GLY A 85 -11.55 -21.01 -5.97
CA GLY A 85 -10.89 -21.12 -4.69
C GLY A 85 -9.78 -20.10 -4.46
N LEU A 86 -9.06 -20.28 -3.36
CA LEU A 86 -7.74 -19.71 -3.14
C LEU A 86 -6.71 -20.64 -3.75
N CYS A 87 -5.97 -20.14 -4.74
CA CYS A 87 -4.91 -20.85 -5.44
C CYS A 87 -3.59 -20.09 -5.33
N CYS A 88 -2.50 -20.84 -5.27
CA CYS A 88 -1.14 -20.32 -5.37
C CYS A 88 -0.61 -20.68 -6.75
N ILE A 89 -0.24 -19.68 -7.55
CA ILE A 89 0.37 -19.88 -8.87
C ILE A 89 1.88 -19.69 -8.71
N VAL A 90 2.65 -20.72 -9.05
CA VAL A 90 4.10 -20.74 -8.98
C VAL A 90 4.64 -20.83 -10.41
N ALA A 91 5.27 -19.75 -10.89
CA ALA A 91 5.94 -19.71 -12.17
C ALA A 91 7.41 -20.11 -12.01
N ARG A 92 7.87 -21.10 -12.79
CA ARG A 92 9.22 -21.65 -12.72
C ARG A 92 10.12 -21.20 -13.88
N TYR A 93 11.43 -21.21 -13.67
CA TYR A 93 12.43 -21.02 -14.73
C TYR A 93 12.28 -22.15 -15.76
N GLY A 94 11.91 -21.79 -16.98
CA GLY A 94 11.48 -22.74 -18.02
C GLY A 94 10.04 -22.53 -18.51
N GLY A 95 9.30 -21.59 -17.90
CA GLY A 95 7.96 -21.19 -18.36
C GLY A 95 6.83 -22.13 -17.90
N ALA A 96 7.14 -23.11 -17.06
CA ALA A 96 6.12 -23.94 -16.44
C ALA A 96 5.42 -23.16 -15.32
N GLU A 97 4.10 -23.05 -15.40
CA GLU A 97 3.25 -22.54 -14.33
C GLU A 97 2.56 -23.69 -13.63
N GLU A 98 2.67 -23.71 -12.30
CA GLU A 98 2.00 -24.68 -11.44
C GLU A 98 0.93 -23.96 -10.64
N THR A 99 -0.33 -24.36 -10.80
CA THR A 99 -1.44 -23.84 -10.00
C THR A 99 -1.76 -24.83 -8.88
N ILE A 100 -1.63 -24.37 -7.64
CA ILE A 100 -1.85 -25.20 -6.46
C ILE A 100 -3.06 -24.70 -5.69
N SER A 101 -4.14 -25.48 -5.71
CA SER A 101 -5.36 -25.14 -4.96
C SER A 101 -5.14 -25.33 -3.46
N MET A 102 -5.32 -24.24 -2.71
CA MET A 102 -5.16 -24.20 -1.25
C MET A 102 -6.49 -24.41 -0.53
N LEU A 103 -7.51 -23.65 -0.93
CA LEU A 103 -8.89 -23.74 -0.43
C LEU A 103 -9.84 -23.67 -1.61
N GLY A 104 -10.78 -24.60 -1.76
CA GLY A 104 -11.74 -24.56 -2.85
C GLY A 104 -12.91 -23.59 -2.61
N SER A 105 -13.81 -23.53 -3.58
CA SER A 105 -15.03 -22.72 -3.55
C SER A 105 -16.00 -23.05 -2.41
N GLU A 106 -15.86 -24.22 -1.78
CA GLU A 106 -16.62 -24.62 -0.59
C GLU A 106 -16.31 -23.74 0.63
N TRP A 107 -15.20 -22.99 0.58
CA TRP A 107 -14.81 -22.06 1.63
C TRP A 107 -15.33 -20.64 1.38
N PRO A 108 -15.82 -19.95 2.42
CA PRO A 108 -16.26 -18.56 2.32
C PRO A 108 -15.17 -17.65 1.76
N MET A 109 -15.57 -16.73 0.90
CA MET A 109 -14.64 -15.76 0.30
C MET A 109 -13.87 -14.96 1.36
N SER A 110 -14.54 -14.56 2.45
CA SER A 110 -13.90 -13.85 3.58
C SER A 110 -12.80 -14.67 4.25
N MET A 111 -13.00 -15.97 4.37
CA MET A 111 -12.02 -16.88 4.98
C MET A 111 -10.84 -17.14 4.04
N ARG A 112 -11.12 -17.33 2.74
CA ARG A 112 -10.09 -17.43 1.70
C ARG A 112 -9.23 -16.18 1.66
N GLU A 113 -9.83 -15.01 1.85
CA GLU A 113 -9.14 -13.72 1.85
C GLU A 113 -8.29 -13.47 3.11
N ALA A 114 -8.79 -13.88 4.28
CA ALA A 114 -8.01 -13.86 5.52
C ALA A 114 -6.77 -14.77 5.40
N VAL A 115 -6.95 -15.97 4.85
CA VAL A 115 -5.84 -16.92 4.59
C VAL A 115 -4.85 -16.34 3.60
N ARG A 116 -5.31 -15.71 2.52
CA ARG A 116 -4.46 -15.03 1.55
C ARG A 116 -3.60 -13.95 2.23
N THR A 117 -4.24 -13.12 3.05
CA THR A 117 -3.58 -12.02 3.76
C THR A 117 -2.54 -12.54 4.76
N ASP A 118 -2.83 -13.61 5.48
CA ASP A 118 -1.89 -14.25 6.40
C ASP A 118 -0.68 -14.84 5.65
N ILE A 119 -0.92 -15.48 4.50
CA ILE A 119 0.15 -16.02 3.62
C ILE A 119 1.03 -14.88 3.12
N ASP A 120 0.44 -13.82 2.55
CA ASP A 120 1.16 -12.67 2.04
C ASP A 120 1.97 -11.99 3.16
N SER A 121 1.38 -11.80 4.34
CA SER A 121 2.08 -11.24 5.50
C SER A 121 3.25 -12.11 5.94
N ALA A 122 3.08 -13.43 5.96
CA ALA A 122 4.13 -14.37 6.34
C ALA A 122 5.30 -14.34 5.35
N LEU A 123 5.00 -14.32 4.05
CA LEU A 123 5.99 -14.27 2.98
C LEU A 123 6.81 -12.98 3.02
N HIS A 124 6.13 -11.85 3.17
CA HIS A 124 6.77 -10.53 3.19
C HIS A 124 7.53 -10.26 4.49
N LYS A 125 7.12 -10.83 5.63
CA LYS A 125 7.90 -10.75 6.89
C LYS A 125 9.23 -11.50 6.81
N THR A 126 9.35 -12.52 5.96
CA THR A 126 10.59 -13.30 5.82
C THR A 126 11.61 -12.72 4.83
N SER A 127 11.23 -11.75 3.99
CA SER A 127 12.18 -11.09 3.09
C SER A 127 12.72 -9.79 3.69
N ARG A 128 14.03 -9.75 3.98
CA ARG A 128 14.88 -8.62 4.44
C ARG A 128 15.19 -8.49 5.94
N GLY A 129 15.26 -9.62 6.65
CA GLY A 129 16.21 -9.71 7.77
C GLY A 129 17.63 -9.96 7.24
N LEU A 130 18.34 -8.92 6.78
CA LEU A 130 19.81 -8.98 6.66
C LEU A 130 20.37 -9.14 8.08
N SER A 131 20.44 -10.38 8.57
CA SER A 131 21.24 -10.72 9.74
C SER A 131 22.71 -10.67 9.31
N PHE A 132 23.26 -9.48 9.24
CA PHE A 132 24.72 -9.35 9.30
C PHE A 132 25.14 -9.70 10.73
N LYS A 133 25.60 -10.94 10.92
CA LYS A 133 26.49 -11.26 12.04
C LYS A 133 27.82 -10.53 11.79
N LEU A 134 27.87 -9.26 12.17
CA LEU A 134 29.12 -8.50 12.23
C LEU A 134 29.92 -9.00 13.44
N ASN A 135 30.98 -9.76 13.17
CA ASN A 135 31.99 -10.08 14.18
C ASN A 135 32.66 -8.77 14.64
N GLY A 136 32.85 -8.59 15.95
CA GLY A 136 33.22 -7.31 16.60
C GLY A 136 34.43 -6.55 16.06
N ARG A 137 35.26 -7.15 15.20
CA ARG A 137 36.36 -6.48 14.49
C ARG A 137 35.90 -5.62 13.29
N THR A 138 34.74 -5.91 12.71
CA THR A 138 34.22 -5.19 11.52
C THR A 138 33.43 -3.92 11.86
N ALA A 139 32.84 -3.85 13.06
CA ALA A 139 32.17 -2.64 13.55
C ALA A 139 33.12 -1.46 13.76
N ILE A 140 34.38 -1.74 14.14
CA ILE A 140 35.40 -0.71 14.38
C ILE A 140 35.83 -0.05 13.06
N LEU A 141 35.98 -0.84 11.98
CA LEU A 141 36.32 -0.31 10.65
C LEU A 141 35.20 0.54 10.05
N ALA A 142 33.94 0.14 10.23
CA ALA A 142 32.80 0.93 9.77
C ALA A 142 32.68 2.27 10.53
N ALA A 143 32.91 2.26 11.85
CA ALA A 143 32.93 3.48 12.66
C ALA A 143 34.08 4.43 12.27
N LEU A 144 35.27 3.88 11.95
CA LEU A 144 36.41 4.68 11.50
C LEU A 144 36.20 5.28 10.10
N LEU A 145 35.52 4.58 9.18
CA LEU A 145 35.18 5.11 7.86
C LEU A 145 34.15 6.23 7.93
N VAL A 146 33.15 6.12 8.81
CA VAL A 146 32.17 7.19 9.05
C VAL A 146 32.85 8.40 9.71
N ALA A 147 33.74 8.19 10.67
CA ALA A 147 34.52 9.27 11.29
C ALA A 147 35.44 9.97 10.27
N TYR A 148 36.06 9.23 9.35
CA TYR A 148 36.91 9.78 8.29
C TYR A 148 36.11 10.62 7.29
N ALA A 149 34.91 10.17 6.90
CA ALA A 149 34.02 10.92 6.01
C ALA A 149 33.53 12.24 6.64
N VAL A 150 33.29 12.27 7.96
CA VAL A 150 32.92 13.49 8.69
C VAL A 150 34.09 14.48 8.77
N ILE A 151 35.33 14.00 8.91
CA ILE A 151 36.53 14.86 8.93
C ILE A 151 36.81 15.48 7.55
N GLN A 152 36.59 14.74 6.46
CA GLN A 152 36.80 15.26 5.09
C GLN A 152 35.70 16.24 4.66
N GLY A 153 34.52 16.21 5.27
CA GLY A 153 33.42 17.13 4.97
C GLY A 153 33.60 18.57 5.50
N LEU A 154 34.58 18.81 6.39
CA LEU A 154 34.83 20.13 6.99
C LEU A 154 35.94 20.94 6.29
N SER A 155 36.63 20.37 5.30
CA SER A 155 37.68 21.04 4.53
C SER A 155 37.16 21.38 3.13
N GLY A 156 36.59 22.58 2.99
CA GLY A 156 36.07 23.07 1.71
C GLY A 156 37.16 23.34 0.68
N VAL A 157 36.99 22.81 -0.53
CA VAL A 157 37.68 23.29 -1.74
C VAL A 157 36.65 23.38 -2.88
N LYS A 158 36.52 24.59 -3.42
CA LYS A 158 35.80 24.91 -4.67
C LYS A 158 36.52 24.28 -5.85
N GLN A 159 35.79 23.66 -6.78
CA GLN A 159 36.28 23.54 -8.15
C GLN A 159 35.14 23.58 -9.17
N GLN A 160 35.21 24.59 -10.05
CA GLN A 160 34.40 24.77 -11.25
C GLN A 160 34.94 23.88 -12.38
N TYR A 161 34.04 23.27 -13.15
CA TYR A 161 34.17 22.91 -14.57
C TYR A 161 32.72 22.94 -15.12
N GLY A 162 32.36 23.54 -16.25
CA GLY A 162 33.03 23.69 -17.54
C GLY A 162 32.14 22.98 -18.57
N ALA A 163 31.50 23.73 -19.47
CA ALA A 163 30.41 23.26 -20.35
C ALA A 163 30.88 22.59 -21.66
N GLU A 164 30.12 21.56 -22.09
CA GLU A 164 29.71 21.11 -23.46
C GLU A 164 30.78 20.79 -24.57
N PRO A 165 30.40 20.19 -25.73
CA PRO A 165 29.46 19.08 -26.03
C PRO A 165 30.04 18.07 -27.09
N VAL A 166 29.46 16.87 -27.29
CA VAL A 166 29.59 16.10 -28.56
C VAL A 166 28.31 15.26 -28.84
N GLU A 167 27.91 15.29 -30.12
CA GLU A 167 26.73 14.73 -30.80
C GLU A 167 26.68 13.19 -30.97
N ASN A 168 25.45 12.63 -30.80
CA ASN A 168 24.65 11.66 -31.61
C ASN A 168 25.28 10.64 -32.61
N PRO A 169 24.49 9.66 -33.14
CA PRO A 169 23.39 8.83 -32.60
C PRO A 169 23.56 7.33 -32.98
N LEU A 170 22.75 6.38 -32.46
CA LEU A 170 22.38 5.14 -33.20
C LEU A 170 21.22 4.33 -32.58
N LYS A 171 20.11 4.34 -33.32
CA LYS A 171 19.13 3.28 -33.66
C LYS A 171 18.41 2.46 -32.57
N ILE A 172 17.12 2.82 -32.48
CA ILE A 172 15.95 2.05 -32.06
C ILE A 172 15.85 0.72 -32.83
N SER A 173 15.51 -0.37 -32.12
CA SER A 173 14.76 -1.48 -32.70
C SER A 173 13.67 -1.87 -31.72
N ALA A 174 12.42 -1.65 -32.12
CA ALA A 174 11.22 -1.98 -31.35
C ALA A 174 10.91 -3.47 -31.51
N THR A 175 10.63 -4.16 -30.41
CA THR A 175 9.88 -5.42 -30.44
C THR A 175 8.79 -5.35 -29.38
N SER A 176 7.56 -5.35 -29.89
CA SER A 176 6.31 -5.38 -29.16
C SER A 176 6.22 -6.65 -28.31
N SER A 177 5.99 -6.51 -27.01
CA SER A 177 5.50 -7.60 -26.16
C SER A 177 4.23 -7.12 -25.47
N ALA A 178 3.14 -7.79 -25.83
CA ALA A 178 1.79 -7.55 -25.35
C ALA A 178 1.72 -7.69 -23.82
N LEU A 179 1.36 -6.61 -23.15
CA LEU A 179 0.96 -6.59 -21.74
C LEU A 179 -0.50 -7.06 -21.65
N THR A 180 -0.73 -8.16 -20.91
CA THR A 180 -2.07 -8.57 -20.48
C THR A 180 -2.62 -7.49 -19.55
N GLN A 181 -3.57 -6.69 -20.05
CA GLN A 181 -4.32 -5.71 -19.27
C GLN A 181 -5.24 -6.42 -18.29
N LEU A 182 -5.16 -6.04 -17.00
CA LEU A 182 -6.15 -6.39 -15.98
C LEU A 182 -7.55 -5.99 -16.46
N THR A 183 -8.52 -6.89 -16.30
CA THR A 183 -9.89 -6.60 -16.73
C THR A 183 -10.56 -5.63 -15.74
N PRO A 184 -11.43 -4.72 -16.20
CA PRO A 184 -12.11 -3.74 -15.34
C PRO A 184 -12.92 -4.34 -14.17
N ILE A 185 -13.27 -5.63 -14.26
CA ILE A 185 -14.10 -6.34 -13.27
C ILE A 185 -13.26 -6.78 -12.05
N GLU A 186 -11.99 -7.16 -12.24
CA GLU A 186 -11.08 -7.51 -11.13
C GLU A 186 -10.66 -6.27 -10.33
N ALA A 187 -10.41 -5.15 -11.01
CA ALA A 187 -10.26 -3.86 -10.35
C ALA A 187 -11.55 -3.44 -9.59
N ALA A 188 -12.71 -3.96 -10.02
CA ALA A 188 -13.99 -3.58 -9.44
C ALA A 188 -14.35 -4.29 -8.13
N GLY A 189 -13.90 -5.53 -7.90
CA GLY A 189 -14.12 -6.21 -6.62
C GLY A 189 -13.28 -5.62 -5.48
N MET A 190 -12.03 -5.23 -5.77
CA MET A 190 -11.05 -4.82 -4.76
C MET A 190 -11.32 -3.44 -4.14
N SER A 191 -11.98 -2.53 -4.87
CA SER A 191 -12.15 -1.14 -4.40
C SER A 191 -13.32 -0.94 -3.44
N SER A 192 -14.39 -1.74 -3.52
CA SER A 192 -15.55 -1.63 -2.61
C SER A 192 -15.25 -2.19 -1.21
N ALA A 193 -14.45 -3.26 -1.14
CA ALA A 193 -14.02 -3.85 0.13
C ALA A 193 -13.11 -2.92 0.93
N ALA A 194 -12.17 -2.22 0.27
CA ALA A 194 -11.27 -1.27 0.92
C ALA A 194 -12.01 -0.08 1.53
N ILE A 195 -13.03 0.46 0.85
CA ILE A 195 -13.86 1.56 1.36
C ILE A 195 -14.71 1.10 2.56
N ALA A 196 -15.27 -0.11 2.50
CA ALA A 196 -16.03 -0.70 3.60
C ALA A 196 -15.13 -0.95 4.82
N GLN A 197 -13.92 -1.46 4.61
CA GLN A 197 -12.95 -1.72 5.66
C GLN A 197 -12.47 -0.42 6.32
N ALA A 198 -12.13 0.62 5.54
CA ALA A 198 -11.78 1.92 6.08
C ALA A 198 -12.94 2.54 6.89
N SER A 199 -14.19 2.36 6.43
CA SER A 199 -15.37 2.85 7.14
C SER A 199 -15.58 2.14 8.48
N ALA A 200 -15.39 0.82 8.53
CA ALA A 200 -15.45 0.02 9.75
C ALA A 200 -14.31 0.42 10.72
N GLU A 201 -13.09 0.57 10.22
CA GLU A 201 -11.95 1.06 11.01
C GLU A 201 -12.23 2.44 11.61
N GLY A 202 -12.87 3.33 10.86
CA GLY A 202 -13.25 4.65 11.37
C GLY A 202 -14.31 4.61 12.47
N GLN A 203 -15.11 3.55 12.56
CA GLN A 203 -16.07 3.34 13.65
C GLN A 203 -15.39 2.71 14.88
N GLU A 204 -14.46 1.79 14.66
CA GLU A 204 -13.76 1.06 15.74
C GLU A 204 -12.67 1.91 16.41
N ASN A 205 -11.98 2.76 15.64
CA ASN A 205 -10.84 3.54 16.09
C ASN A 205 -10.91 4.99 15.60
N PRO A 206 -11.86 5.80 16.11
CA PRO A 206 -12.01 7.20 15.73
C PRO A 206 -10.78 8.02 16.13
N MET A 207 -10.46 9.02 15.31
CA MET A 207 -9.31 9.90 15.49
C MET A 207 -9.75 11.37 15.38
N PRO A 208 -9.24 12.30 16.23
CA PRO A 208 -9.48 13.72 16.05
C PRO A 208 -8.97 14.22 14.68
N ILE A 209 -9.74 15.07 14.00
CA ILE A 209 -9.40 15.60 12.65
C ILE A 209 -7.99 16.20 12.61
N LYS A 210 -7.60 16.97 13.63
CA LYS A 210 -6.28 17.60 13.71
C LYS A 210 -5.14 16.58 13.76
N GLU A 211 -5.35 15.45 14.42
CA GLU A 211 -4.38 14.36 14.47
C GLU A 211 -4.29 13.67 13.11
N ALA A 212 -5.42 13.38 12.48
CA ALA A 212 -5.46 12.80 11.13
C ALA A 212 -4.75 13.69 10.11
N LEU A 213 -4.96 15.02 10.18
CA LEU A 213 -4.25 16.01 9.37
C LEU A 213 -2.73 16.02 9.62
N GLY A 214 -2.29 15.72 10.84
CA GLY A 214 -0.88 15.64 11.18
C GLY A 214 -0.19 14.39 10.62
N GLN A 215 -0.93 13.30 10.48
CA GLN A 215 -0.43 12.01 9.98
C GLN A 215 -0.61 11.83 8.46
N ALA A 216 -1.55 12.56 7.85
CA ALA A 216 -1.87 12.43 6.44
C ALA A 216 -0.71 12.85 5.53
N SER A 217 -0.51 12.07 4.47
CA SER A 217 0.43 12.39 3.42
C SER A 217 -0.20 13.38 2.43
N LYS A 218 0.58 14.40 2.04
CA LYS A 218 0.07 15.62 1.39
C LYS A 218 0.78 15.88 0.06
N ILE A 219 0.05 16.44 -0.89
CA ILE A 219 0.57 16.96 -2.16
C ILE A 219 0.29 18.45 -2.21
N THR A 220 1.32 19.28 -2.28
CA THR A 220 1.14 20.74 -2.45
C THR A 220 0.95 21.03 -3.94
N VAL A 221 -0.28 21.34 -4.33
CA VAL A 221 -0.64 21.64 -5.74
C VAL A 221 -0.49 23.13 -6.06
N ARG A 222 -0.52 23.98 -5.03
CA ARG A 222 -0.25 25.42 -5.14
C ARG A 222 0.49 25.89 -3.89
N ALA A 223 1.70 26.42 -4.07
CA ALA A 223 2.47 26.97 -2.96
C ALA A 223 1.75 28.17 -2.31
N VAL A 224 1.94 28.34 -1.00
CA VAL A 224 1.45 29.52 -0.28
C VAL A 224 2.30 30.73 -0.71
N GLY A 225 1.65 31.80 -1.15
CA GLY A 225 2.33 33.09 -1.35
C GLY A 225 2.84 33.68 -0.03
N ALA A 226 3.75 34.65 -0.07
CA ALA A 226 4.29 35.27 1.14
C ALA A 226 3.17 35.81 2.07
N GLY A 227 3.18 35.42 3.34
CA GLY A 227 2.13 35.78 4.32
C GLY A 227 0.79 35.08 4.10
N GLY A 228 0.73 34.12 3.17
CA GLY A 228 -0.48 33.39 2.80
C GLY A 228 -0.88 32.29 3.77
N LYS A 229 -2.14 31.87 3.67
CA LYS A 229 -2.70 30.74 4.43
C LYS A 229 -3.02 29.58 3.47
N SER A 230 -2.94 28.36 3.98
CA SER A 230 -3.16 27.16 3.17
C SER A 230 -4.57 26.61 3.35
N LEU A 231 -5.23 26.39 2.22
CA LEU A 231 -6.39 25.52 2.11
C LEU A 231 -5.91 24.06 2.04
N ILE A 232 -6.41 23.22 2.94
CA ILE A 232 -6.21 21.77 2.90
C ILE A 232 -7.46 21.13 2.30
N VAL A 233 -7.30 20.22 1.35
CA VAL A 233 -8.43 19.56 0.67
C VAL A 233 -8.26 18.04 0.73
N TRP A 234 -9.17 17.35 1.42
CA TRP A 234 -9.30 15.90 1.26
C TRP A 234 -10.03 15.63 -0.05
N SER A 235 -9.34 15.03 -1.03
CA SER A 235 -9.80 14.99 -2.42
C SER A 235 -9.67 13.59 -3.01
N ASP A 236 -10.63 13.19 -3.83
CA ASP A 236 -10.64 11.91 -4.52
C ASP A 236 -10.59 12.13 -6.05
N PRO A 237 -9.71 11.42 -6.78
CA PRO A 237 -9.48 11.68 -8.20
C PRO A 237 -10.62 11.27 -9.13
N LEU A 238 -11.56 10.45 -8.67
CA LEU A 238 -12.76 10.05 -9.43
C LEU A 238 -14.02 10.79 -8.94
N CYS A 239 -13.90 11.70 -7.98
CA CYS A 239 -15.03 12.53 -7.55
C CYS A 239 -15.23 13.73 -8.50
N PRO A 240 -16.41 13.88 -9.15
CA PRO A 240 -16.67 15.01 -10.05
C PRO A 240 -16.54 16.37 -9.37
N ASN A 241 -17.03 16.51 -8.13
CA ASN A 241 -16.93 17.77 -7.38
C ASN A 241 -15.47 18.10 -7.02
N CYS A 242 -14.62 17.10 -6.78
CA CYS A 242 -13.19 17.32 -6.58
C CYS A 242 -12.51 17.83 -7.84
N ARG A 243 -12.84 17.27 -9.01
CA ARG A 243 -12.32 17.74 -10.30
C ARG A 243 -12.80 19.15 -10.63
N ASP A 244 -14.07 19.44 -10.37
CA ASP A 244 -14.63 20.78 -10.54
C ASP A 244 -13.94 21.82 -9.64
N LEU A 245 -13.70 21.49 -8.37
CA LEU A 245 -12.92 22.34 -7.46
C LEU A 245 -11.51 22.62 -8.02
N GLU A 246 -10.80 21.58 -8.45
CA GLU A 246 -9.44 21.67 -8.97
C GLU A 246 -9.33 22.47 -10.27
N GLN A 247 -10.29 22.32 -11.17
CA GLN A 247 -10.23 22.95 -12.49
C GLN A 247 -10.84 24.35 -12.52
N LYS A 248 -11.88 24.60 -11.73
CA LYS A 248 -12.67 25.84 -11.82
C LYS A 248 -12.39 26.79 -10.68
N ILE A 249 -12.13 26.27 -9.47
CA ILE A 249 -12.08 27.08 -8.25
C ILE A 249 -10.64 27.37 -7.84
N ILE A 250 -9.78 26.35 -7.73
CA ILE A 250 -8.38 26.51 -7.33
C ILE A 250 -7.61 27.53 -8.20
N PRO A 251 -7.78 27.56 -9.54
CA PRO A 251 -7.05 28.51 -10.39
C PRO A 251 -7.44 29.96 -10.17
N VAL A 252 -8.67 30.23 -9.72
CA VAL A 252 -9.19 31.60 -9.48
C VAL A 252 -9.08 32.03 -8.02
N LEU A 253 -8.60 31.16 -7.12
CA LEU A 253 -8.29 31.57 -5.75
C LEU A 253 -7.17 32.65 -5.73
N PRO A 254 -7.22 33.60 -4.78
CA PRO A 254 -6.18 34.61 -4.61
C PRO A 254 -4.76 34.02 -4.44
N ALA A 255 -3.73 34.75 -4.90
CA ALA A 255 -2.33 34.31 -4.87
C ALA A 255 -1.76 34.02 -3.48
N ASN A 256 -2.34 34.61 -2.44
CA ASN A 256 -1.98 34.37 -1.04
C ASN A 256 -2.68 33.14 -0.44
N VAL A 257 -3.49 32.40 -1.20
CA VAL A 257 -4.07 31.12 -0.77
C VAL A 257 -3.27 29.98 -1.40
N GLY A 258 -2.48 29.30 -0.59
CA GLY A 258 -1.86 28.03 -1.00
C GLY A 258 -2.87 26.90 -0.93
N VAL A 259 -2.65 25.83 -1.71
CA VAL A 259 -3.52 24.66 -1.71
C VAL A 259 -2.69 23.39 -1.56
N THR A 260 -3.05 22.61 -0.55
CA THR A 260 -2.47 21.31 -0.26
C THR A 260 -3.58 20.28 -0.29
N VAL A 261 -3.39 19.22 -1.06
CA VAL A 261 -4.34 18.13 -1.19
C VAL A 261 -3.88 16.95 -0.34
N ILE A 262 -4.84 16.28 0.29
CA ILE A 262 -4.68 14.95 0.87
C ILE A 262 -5.46 14.00 -0.05
N PRO A 263 -4.76 13.26 -0.94
CA PRO A 263 -5.40 12.29 -1.81
C PRO A 263 -6.04 11.16 -1.02
N VAL A 264 -7.30 10.86 -1.30
CA VAL A 264 -8.01 9.70 -0.73
C VAL A 264 -8.57 8.82 -1.83
N SER A 265 -8.75 7.54 -1.51
CA SER A 265 -9.33 6.53 -2.40
C SER A 265 -10.76 6.19 -1.95
N PHE A 266 -11.58 7.23 -1.82
CA PHE A 266 -12.96 7.17 -1.34
C PHE A 266 -13.94 6.66 -2.39
N LYS A 267 -13.65 6.87 -3.67
CA LYS A 267 -14.42 6.34 -4.80
C LYS A 267 -13.82 5.04 -5.30
N HIS A 268 -14.71 4.25 -5.88
CA HIS A 268 -14.37 3.02 -6.53
C HIS A 268 -13.38 3.25 -7.69
N GLY A 269 -12.25 2.55 -7.68
CA GLY A 269 -11.19 2.68 -8.70
C GLY A 269 -10.15 3.76 -8.41
N SER A 270 -10.31 4.57 -7.35
CA SER A 270 -9.39 5.68 -7.06
C SER A 270 -8.03 5.23 -6.51
N ARG A 271 -7.98 4.07 -5.84
CA ARG A 271 -6.77 3.54 -5.19
C ARG A 271 -5.53 3.48 -6.11
N PRO A 272 -5.57 2.83 -7.29
CA PRO A 272 -4.41 2.82 -8.19
C PRO A 272 -4.00 4.20 -8.71
N LEU A 273 -4.95 5.14 -8.81
CA LEU A 273 -4.69 6.50 -9.26
C LEU A 273 -3.98 7.33 -8.18
N VAL A 274 -4.44 7.22 -6.93
CA VAL A 274 -3.77 7.83 -5.78
C VAL A 274 -2.37 7.24 -5.61
N ALA A 275 -2.23 5.92 -5.70
CA ALA A 275 -0.93 5.25 -5.65
C ALA A 275 0.02 5.74 -6.76
N TYR A 276 -0.48 5.90 -7.99
CA TYR A 276 0.31 6.43 -9.12
C TYR A 276 0.88 7.83 -8.84
N THR A 277 0.09 8.72 -8.21
CA THR A 277 0.58 10.06 -7.84
C THR A 277 1.64 10.01 -6.75
N ALA A 278 1.49 9.12 -5.77
CA ALA A 278 2.45 8.91 -4.69
C ALA A 278 3.77 8.30 -5.16
N CYS A 279 3.75 7.56 -6.28
CA CYS A 279 4.94 6.98 -6.90
C CYS A 279 5.74 7.96 -7.77
N ALA A 280 5.47 9.25 -7.66
CA ALA A 280 6.28 10.29 -8.28
C ALA A 280 7.69 10.35 -7.66
N PRO A 281 8.76 10.56 -8.45
CA PRO A 281 10.12 10.69 -7.91
C PRO A 281 10.30 11.90 -6.99
N THR A 282 9.61 13.00 -7.29
CA THR A 282 9.68 14.25 -6.51
C THR A 282 8.30 14.76 -6.13
N ALA A 283 8.25 15.68 -5.16
CA ALA A 283 7.01 16.34 -4.75
C ALA A 283 6.39 17.19 -5.88
N ASN A 284 7.23 17.78 -6.75
CA ASN A 284 6.75 18.52 -7.92
C ASN A 284 6.13 17.57 -8.95
N ASP A 285 6.79 16.44 -9.23
CA ASP A 285 6.24 15.41 -10.12
C ASP A 285 4.91 14.85 -9.55
N ALA A 286 4.78 14.73 -8.23
CA ALA A 286 3.55 14.30 -7.57
C ALA A 286 2.41 15.30 -7.80
N ALA A 287 2.71 16.59 -7.68
CA ALA A 287 1.75 17.67 -7.96
C ALA A 287 1.35 17.71 -9.44
N GLU A 288 2.30 17.51 -10.36
CA GLU A 288 2.02 17.45 -11.80
C GLU A 288 1.18 16.22 -12.17
N ARG A 289 1.52 15.03 -11.65
CA ARG A 289 0.71 13.82 -11.83
C ARG A 289 -0.69 13.99 -11.27
N TRP A 290 -0.82 14.59 -10.09
CA TRP A 290 -2.12 14.89 -9.49
C TRP A 290 -2.92 15.86 -10.37
N LYS A 291 -2.31 16.97 -10.81
CA LYS A 291 -2.97 17.94 -11.70
C LYS A 291 -3.44 17.31 -13.02
N ASN A 292 -2.61 16.46 -13.63
CA ASN A 292 -2.98 15.72 -14.84
C ASN A 292 -4.15 14.77 -14.57
N LEU A 293 -4.08 14.02 -13.48
CA LEU A 293 -5.13 13.09 -13.05
C LEU A 293 -6.49 13.79 -12.79
N MET A 294 -6.45 15.01 -12.24
CA MET A 294 -7.64 15.81 -11.96
C MET A 294 -8.19 16.54 -13.20
N SER A 295 -7.51 16.49 -14.34
CA SER A 295 -7.96 17.12 -15.59
C SER A 295 -9.15 16.40 -16.23
N LEU A 296 -9.83 17.04 -17.19
CA LEU A 296 -10.97 16.43 -17.90
C LEU A 296 -10.55 15.26 -18.78
N GLN A 297 -9.32 15.33 -19.31
CA GLN A 297 -8.76 14.34 -20.21
C GLN A 297 -7.31 14.07 -19.79
N PRO A 298 -7.08 13.25 -18.76
CA PRO A 298 -5.73 12.89 -18.34
C PRO A 298 -5.00 12.16 -19.47
N THR A 299 -3.78 12.59 -19.79
CA THR A 299 -2.94 11.97 -20.83
C THR A 299 -1.70 11.33 -20.24
N ASP A 300 -1.05 10.42 -20.97
CA ASP A 300 0.28 9.90 -20.65
C ASP A 300 0.42 9.27 -19.25
N MET A 301 -0.66 8.68 -18.74
CA MET A 301 -0.67 8.03 -17.43
C MET A 301 -0.25 6.56 -17.54
N ASN A 302 0.93 6.23 -17.02
CA ASN A 302 1.33 4.85 -16.78
C ASN A 302 0.86 4.38 -15.40
N ILE A 303 -0.45 4.12 -15.25
CA ILE A 303 -1.04 3.62 -13.99
C ILE A 303 -0.49 2.23 -13.60
N ALA A 304 0.11 1.48 -14.54
CA ALA A 304 0.77 0.21 -14.23
C ALA A 304 2.13 0.39 -13.53
N ALA A 305 2.74 1.58 -13.61
CA ALA A 305 3.95 1.92 -12.86
C ALA A 305 3.61 2.15 -11.37
N GLN A 306 3.47 1.05 -10.66
CA GLN A 306 3.28 1.03 -9.20
C GLN A 306 4.64 0.97 -8.50
N CYS A 307 4.71 1.53 -7.30
CA CYS A 307 5.88 1.51 -6.44
C CYS A 307 5.52 0.92 -5.07
N GLU A 308 6.54 0.47 -4.32
CA GLU A 308 6.37 -0.20 -3.03
C GLU A 308 5.53 0.61 -2.02
N TYR A 309 5.63 1.95 -2.07
CA TYR A 309 4.94 2.86 -1.15
C TYR A 309 3.56 3.35 -1.63
N GLY A 310 3.23 3.23 -2.92
CA GLY A 310 2.03 3.88 -3.48
C GLY A 310 0.72 3.34 -2.90
N ALA A 311 0.64 2.02 -2.77
CA ALA A 311 -0.52 1.34 -2.20
C ALA A 311 -0.76 1.73 -0.73
N SER A 312 0.29 1.73 0.10
CA SER A 312 0.18 2.09 1.51
C SER A 312 -0.14 3.58 1.70
N PHE A 313 0.42 4.48 0.87
CA PHE A 313 0.02 5.89 0.84
C PHE A 313 -1.49 6.06 0.65
N ALA A 314 -2.04 5.37 -0.37
CA ALA A 314 -3.46 5.46 -0.70
C ALA A 314 -4.35 4.92 0.43
N ASP A 315 -3.97 3.79 1.02
CA ASP A 315 -4.71 3.14 2.10
C ASP A 315 -4.65 3.95 3.40
N SER A 316 -3.45 4.44 3.78
CA SER A 316 -3.27 5.23 5.00
C SER A 316 -4.07 6.53 4.97
N ASN A 317 -4.05 7.28 3.86
CA ASN A 317 -4.85 8.50 3.77
C ASN A 317 -6.36 8.20 3.82
N THR A 318 -6.80 7.12 3.19
CA THR A 318 -8.22 6.73 3.18
C THR A 318 -8.69 6.27 4.57
N SER A 319 -7.84 5.54 5.31
CA SER A 319 -8.08 5.17 6.70
C SER A 319 -8.15 6.42 7.60
N LEU A 320 -7.19 7.33 7.49
CA LEU A 320 -7.19 8.59 8.27
C LEU A 320 -8.44 9.44 7.99
N PHE A 321 -8.87 9.53 6.73
CA PHE A 321 -10.12 10.20 6.34
C PHE A 321 -11.33 9.59 7.05
N ALA A 322 -11.44 8.26 7.07
CA ALA A 322 -12.55 7.56 7.71
C ALA A 322 -12.50 7.66 9.24
N ARG A 323 -11.32 7.52 9.86
CA ARG A 323 -11.10 7.66 11.30
C ARG A 323 -11.34 9.08 11.80
N ALA A 324 -11.05 10.08 10.97
CA ALA A 324 -11.42 11.47 11.22
C ALA A 324 -12.94 11.74 11.16
N GLY A 325 -13.75 10.72 10.84
CA GLY A 325 -15.20 10.84 10.71
C GLY A 325 -15.65 11.55 9.44
N LEU A 326 -14.76 11.76 8.46
CA LEU A 326 -15.09 12.41 7.20
C LEU A 326 -15.85 11.43 6.30
N ARG A 327 -16.88 11.94 5.61
CA ARG A 327 -17.84 11.12 4.85
C ARG A 327 -18.04 11.58 3.40
N ALA A 328 -17.41 12.67 2.98
CA ALA A 328 -17.59 13.22 1.65
C ALA A 328 -16.31 13.88 1.12
N THR A 329 -16.13 13.84 -0.20
CA THR A 329 -15.09 14.58 -0.91
C THR A 329 -15.73 15.54 -1.93
N PRO A 330 -15.15 16.73 -2.17
CA PRO A 330 -14.01 17.30 -1.42
C PRO A 330 -14.45 17.71 -0.01
N THR A 331 -13.54 17.58 0.97
CA THR A 331 -13.70 18.24 2.29
C THR A 331 -12.59 19.27 2.43
N LEU A 332 -12.99 20.54 2.58
CA LEU A 332 -12.10 21.70 2.68
C LEU A 332 -11.82 22.01 4.15
N MET A 333 -10.56 22.30 4.48
CA MET A 333 -10.09 22.54 5.83
C MET A 333 -9.04 23.65 5.90
N ARG A 334 -8.97 24.34 7.03
CA ARG A 334 -7.78 25.11 7.42
C ARG A 334 -6.77 24.20 8.12
N SER A 335 -5.56 24.71 8.32
CA SER A 335 -4.48 23.98 9.03
C SER A 335 -4.78 23.69 10.50
N ASP A 336 -5.76 24.39 11.12
CA ASP A 336 -6.22 24.15 12.48
C ASP A 336 -7.22 22.98 12.60
N GLY A 337 -7.66 22.42 11.47
CA GLY A 337 -8.64 21.34 11.40
C GLY A 337 -10.10 21.80 11.33
N GLN A 338 -10.37 23.11 11.27
CA GLN A 338 -11.72 23.60 11.02
C GLN A 338 -12.15 23.23 9.60
N VAL A 339 -13.34 22.63 9.49
CA VAL A 339 -13.97 22.26 8.21
C VAL A 339 -14.74 23.46 7.65
N PHE A 340 -14.61 23.69 6.35
CA PHE A 340 -15.39 24.69 5.64
C PHE A 340 -16.84 24.24 5.48
N ALA A 341 -17.78 25.11 5.86
CA ALA A 341 -19.22 24.84 5.79
C ALA A 341 -19.96 25.71 4.75
N GLY A 342 -19.23 26.50 3.95
CA GLY A 342 -19.76 27.38 2.91
C GLY A 342 -19.90 26.69 1.55
N ASP A 343 -20.12 27.48 0.49
CA ASP A 343 -20.22 26.95 -0.88
C ASP A 343 -18.83 26.58 -1.44
N PRO A 344 -18.52 25.29 -1.69
CA PRO A 344 -17.24 24.86 -2.23
C PRO A 344 -17.02 25.31 -3.69
N HIS A 345 -18.03 25.89 -4.35
CA HIS A 345 -17.93 26.47 -5.69
C HIS A 345 -17.67 27.99 -5.67
N SER A 346 -17.60 28.62 -4.49
CA SER A 346 -17.32 30.05 -4.34
C SER A 346 -15.87 30.29 -3.93
N ALA A 347 -15.02 30.69 -4.89
CA ALA A 347 -13.63 31.04 -4.62
C ALA A 347 -13.49 32.21 -3.64
N GLU A 348 -14.40 33.17 -3.69
CA GLU A 348 -14.44 34.33 -2.79
C GLU A 348 -14.75 33.90 -1.35
N GLU A 349 -15.75 33.03 -1.17
CA GLU A 349 -16.14 32.56 0.16
C GLU A 349 -15.03 31.70 0.78
N ILE A 350 -14.43 30.80 0.00
CA ILE A 350 -13.29 29.99 0.42
C ILE A 350 -12.13 30.90 0.82
N ALA A 351 -11.77 31.90 0.00
CA ALA A 351 -10.66 32.80 0.29
C ALA A 351 -10.89 33.63 1.56
N SER A 352 -12.10 34.18 1.71
CA SER A 352 -12.51 34.94 2.90
C SER A 352 -12.45 34.08 4.16
N TRP A 353 -12.89 32.83 4.08
CA TRP A 353 -12.84 31.90 5.20
C TRP A 353 -11.43 31.48 5.56
N VAL A 354 -10.58 31.15 4.57
CA VAL A 354 -9.18 30.80 4.79
C VAL A 354 -8.41 31.98 5.40
N ALA A 355 -8.74 33.22 5.06
CA ALA A 355 -8.07 34.41 5.57
C ALA A 355 -8.30 34.68 7.07
N LYS A 356 -9.40 34.18 7.66
CA LYS A 356 -9.70 34.31 9.10
C LYS A 356 -8.71 33.52 9.95
#